data_AF-A0A2H6AH29-F1
#
_entry.id   AF-A0A2H6AH29-F1
#
_cell.length_a   1.000
_cell.length_b   1.000
_cell.length_c   1.000
_cell.angle_alpha   90.00
_cell.angle_beta   90.00
_cell.angle_gamma   90.00
#
_symmetry.space_group_name_H-M   'P 1'
#
loop_
_entity.id
_entity.type
_entity.pdbx_description
1 polymer ?
#
loop_
_entity_poly.entity_id
_entity_poly.type
_entity_poly.pdbx_seq_one_letter_code
_entity_poly.pdbx_strand_id
1 'polypeptide(L)'
;MSGQQESVASAACCPELARWSERIAFLVACVAVGGSLYLTLGLGLTACPLCLYQRLLAMSVVAVLLSGWLFVQSPGRGLSVLAFPLSVGGLTVALFHAWKDWQQAMVCPLGVFGLGTAPQQSAVVFAVQTLLLLVSILSGAGRQVWLTRGVPAVLMLAIIGGVMAYGMIRTGPPPQGGATAKELLEKRDSYQLQVCTPVKPGVQTPPRPKTLSPGTSQE
;
A
#
# COMPACT_ATOMS: atom_id res chain seq x y z
N MET A 1 14.44 31.58 42.09
CA MET A 1 13.05 31.20 41.74
C MET A 1 13.09 30.49 40.39
N SER A 2 13.61 29.27 40.39
CA SER A 2 13.66 28.33 39.28
C SER A 2 12.40 27.47 39.38
N GLY A 3 11.30 27.98 38.81
CA GLY A 3 9.98 27.36 38.89
C GLY A 3 9.87 26.15 37.97
N GLN A 4 9.75 24.97 38.59
CA GLN A 4 8.92 23.82 38.19
C GLN A 4 8.34 23.86 36.76
N GLN A 5 9.15 23.55 35.76
CA GLN A 5 8.69 23.24 34.39
C GLN A 5 8.59 21.72 34.13
N GLU A 6 8.76 20.89 35.15
CA GLU A 6 8.88 19.43 35.01
C GLU A 6 7.76 18.72 35.77
N SER A 7 6.83 18.08 35.04
CA SER A 7 6.30 16.73 35.35
C SER A 7 4.93 16.38 34.73
N VAL A 8 4.25 17.29 34.03
CA VAL A 8 3.07 16.91 33.20
C VAL A 8 3.42 16.83 31.71
N ALA A 9 4.69 16.55 31.41
CA ALA A 9 5.06 16.05 30.10
C ALA A 9 4.44 14.65 29.97
N SER A 10 3.30 14.58 29.26
CA SER A 10 2.64 13.33 28.88
C SER A 10 3.65 12.41 28.18
N ALA A 11 4.28 11.52 28.95
CA ALA A 11 5.26 10.59 28.44
C ALA A 11 4.62 9.72 27.36
N ALA A 12 5.33 9.53 26.25
CA ALA A 12 4.93 8.57 25.22
C ALA A 12 4.76 7.19 25.85
N CYS A 13 3.74 6.44 25.41
CA CYS A 13 3.43 5.13 25.98
C CYS A 13 4.61 4.15 25.81
N CYS A 14 5.23 4.13 24.62
CA CYS A 14 6.36 3.26 24.28
C CYS A 14 7.28 3.90 23.22
N PRO A 15 8.26 4.75 23.58
CA PRO A 15 9.08 5.46 22.61
C PRO A 15 9.96 4.55 21.75
N GLU A 16 10.44 3.42 22.30
CA GLU A 16 11.20 2.44 21.51
C GLU A 16 10.35 1.76 20.44
N LEU A 17 9.10 1.41 20.76
CA LEU A 17 8.20 0.80 19.80
C LEU A 17 7.89 1.76 18.65
N ALA A 18 7.73 3.06 18.93
CA ALA A 18 7.56 4.08 17.90
C ALA A 18 8.78 4.16 16.97
N ARG A 19 9.99 4.14 17.53
CA ARG A 19 11.23 4.13 16.75
C ARG A 19 11.37 2.90 15.86
N TRP A 20 11.16 1.72 16.43
CA TRP A 20 11.30 0.46 15.69
C TRP A 20 10.24 0.32 14.61
N SER A 21 8.97 0.62 14.92
CA SER A 21 7.89 0.55 13.94
C SER A 21 8.09 1.50 12.77
N GLU A 22 8.55 2.74 13.00
CA GLU A 22 8.87 3.68 11.92
C GLU A 22 10.05 3.20 11.06
N ARG A 23 11.08 2.61 11.67
CA ARG A 23 12.23 2.03 10.94
C ARG A 23 11.81 0.84 10.08
N ILE A 24 11.02 -0.06 10.64
CA ILE A 24 10.50 -1.22 9.90
C ILE A 24 9.58 -0.74 8.77
N ALA A 25 8.73 0.26 9.02
CA ALA A 25 7.90 0.88 7.99
C ALA A 25 8.75 1.46 6.85
N PHE A 26 9.87 2.13 7.15
CA PHE A 26 10.78 2.60 6.11
C PHE A 26 11.38 1.44 5.28
N LEU A 27 11.84 0.38 5.94
CA LEU A 27 12.39 -0.80 5.25
C LEU A 27 11.34 -1.46 4.35
N VAL A 28 10.11 -1.63 4.84
CA VAL A 28 8.99 -2.17 4.05
C VAL A 28 8.72 -1.29 2.83
N ALA A 29 8.71 0.04 3.00
CA ALA A 29 8.53 0.96 1.88
C ALA A 29 9.67 0.85 0.85
N CYS A 30 10.92 0.73 1.28
CA CYS A 30 12.07 0.50 0.38
C CYS A 30 11.95 -0.83 -0.38
N VAL A 31 11.52 -1.91 0.28
CA VAL A 31 11.26 -3.20 -0.35
C VAL A 31 10.11 -3.09 -1.35
N ALA A 32 9.03 -2.37 -1.03
CA ALA A 32 7.91 -2.12 -1.93
C ALA A 32 8.37 -1.41 -3.21
N VAL A 33 9.19 -0.37 -3.04
CA VAL A 33 9.80 0.42 -4.11
C VAL A 33 10.72 -0.44 -4.98
N GLY A 34 11.62 -1.21 -4.35
CA GLY A 34 12.53 -2.12 -5.04
C GLY A 34 11.79 -3.22 -5.81
N GLY A 35 10.79 -3.85 -5.20
CA GLY A 35 9.95 -4.86 -5.85
C GLY A 35 9.16 -4.29 -7.03
N SER A 36 8.59 -3.09 -6.88
CA SER A 36 7.89 -2.39 -7.97
C SER A 36 8.83 -2.07 -9.13
N LEU A 37 10.06 -1.63 -8.84
CA LEU A 37 11.09 -1.38 -9.85
C LEU A 37 11.55 -2.66 -10.55
N TYR A 38 11.71 -3.75 -9.81
CA TYR A 38 12.09 -5.05 -10.34
C TYR A 38 11.04 -5.62 -11.31
N LEU A 39 9.74 -5.45 -11.02
CA LEU A 39 8.68 -5.86 -11.95
C LEU A 39 8.81 -5.13 -13.29
N THR A 40 9.09 -3.82 -13.29
CA THR A 40 9.23 -3.06 -14.53
C THR A 40 10.55 -3.31 -15.25
N LEU A 41 11.68 -3.23 -14.52
CA LEU A 41 13.02 -3.27 -15.12
C LEU A 41 13.54 -4.69 -15.31
N GLY A 42 13.23 -5.59 -14.38
CA GLY A 42 13.72 -6.98 -14.40
C GLY A 42 12.83 -7.90 -15.23
N LEU A 43 11.51 -7.73 -15.15
CA LEU A 43 10.53 -8.61 -15.81
C LEU A 43 9.82 -7.96 -17.02
N GLY A 44 10.15 -6.69 -17.33
CA GLY A 44 9.59 -5.98 -18.49
C GLY A 44 8.08 -5.69 -18.39
N LEU A 45 7.50 -5.76 -17.18
CA LEU A 45 6.07 -5.52 -16.99
C LEU A 45 5.75 -4.02 -17.11
N THR A 46 4.73 -3.72 -17.90
CA THR A 46 4.24 -2.35 -18.06
C THR A 46 3.24 -2.03 -16.95
N ALA A 47 3.52 -1.00 -16.15
CA ALA A 47 2.63 -0.60 -15.07
C ALA A 47 1.33 0.00 -15.63
N CYS A 48 0.18 -0.49 -15.18
CA CYS A 48 -1.09 0.18 -15.43
C CYS A 48 -1.18 1.48 -14.60
N PRO A 49 -2.11 2.40 -14.92
CA PRO A 49 -2.25 3.67 -14.20
C PRO A 49 -2.43 3.49 -12.68
N LEU A 50 -3.20 2.48 -12.24
CA LEU A 50 -3.41 2.19 -10.83
C LEU A 50 -2.13 1.69 -10.14
N CYS A 51 -1.35 0.82 -10.79
CA CYS A 51 -0.03 0.40 -10.30
C CYS A 51 0.93 1.58 -10.20
N LEU A 52 0.89 2.51 -11.16
CA LEU A 52 1.73 3.70 -11.13
C LEU A 52 1.41 4.58 -9.92
N TYR A 53 0.13 4.80 -9.61
CA TYR A 53 -0.26 5.54 -8.40
C TYR A 53 0.22 4.87 -7.12
N GLN A 54 0.10 3.54 -7.01
CA GLN A 54 0.63 2.78 -5.87
C GLN A 54 2.15 2.94 -5.75
N ARG A 55 2.89 2.86 -6.87
CA ARG A 55 4.33 3.07 -6.89
C ARG A 55 4.68 4.48 -6.42
N LEU A 56 4.04 5.51 -6.94
CA LEU A 56 4.28 6.90 -6.55
C LEU A 56 4.02 7.12 -5.05
N LEU A 57 2.93 6.55 -4.51
CA LEU A 57 2.63 6.65 -3.08
C LEU A 57 3.68 5.96 -2.21
N ALA A 58 4.19 4.80 -2.62
CA ALA A 58 5.29 4.12 -1.93
C ALA A 58 6.59 4.96 -1.96
N MET A 59 6.95 5.52 -3.12
CA MET A 59 8.12 6.43 -3.22
C MET A 59 7.95 7.67 -2.34
N SER A 60 6.74 8.25 -2.28
CA SER A 60 6.45 9.39 -1.44
C SER A 60 6.59 9.08 0.05
N VAL A 61 6.19 7.87 0.48
CA VAL A 61 6.44 7.42 1.86
C VAL A 61 7.93 7.32 2.16
N VAL A 62 8.71 6.70 1.25
CA VAL A 62 10.18 6.63 1.39
C VAL A 62 10.78 8.04 1.44
N ALA A 63 10.35 8.94 0.56
CA ALA A 63 10.84 10.31 0.48
C ALA A 63 10.55 11.09 1.76
N VAL A 64 9.32 11.02 2.30
CA VAL A 64 8.92 11.71 3.54
C VAL A 64 9.71 11.20 4.74
N LEU A 65 9.83 9.88 4.90
CA LEU A 65 10.56 9.30 6.03
C LEU A 65 12.07 9.59 5.94
N LEU A 66 12.68 9.36 4.78
CA LEU A 66 14.11 9.57 4.57
C LEU A 66 14.50 11.05 4.72
N SER A 67 13.79 11.95 4.05
CA SER A 67 14.07 13.38 4.16
C SER A 67 13.83 13.90 5.58
N GLY A 68 12.78 13.43 6.24
CA GLY A 68 12.51 13.76 7.64
C GLY A 68 13.65 13.34 8.56
N TRP A 69 14.22 12.15 8.36
CA TRP A 69 15.35 11.66 9.16
C TRP A 69 16.65 12.42 8.89
N LEU A 70 16.91 12.80 7.64
CA LEU A 70 18.15 13.49 7.27
C LEU A 70 18.14 14.97 7.68
N PHE A 71 16.99 15.64 7.62
CA PHE A 71 16.93 17.10 7.73
C PHE A 71 16.15 17.63 8.94
N VAL A 72 15.24 16.84 9.52
CA VAL A 72 14.30 17.36 10.53
C VAL A 72 14.54 16.75 11.89
N GLN A 73 14.45 15.42 12.01
CA GLN A 73 14.46 14.76 13.31
C GLN A 73 14.74 13.25 13.23
N SER A 74 15.23 12.69 14.33
CA SER A 74 15.45 11.25 14.45
C SER A 74 14.12 10.45 14.39
N PRO A 75 14.19 9.15 14.03
CA PRO A 75 13.00 8.31 13.91
C PRO A 75 12.13 8.27 15.17
N GLY A 76 10.83 8.07 15.00
CA GLY A 76 9.86 7.91 16.10
C GLY A 76 9.41 9.22 16.74
N ARG A 77 9.73 10.37 16.15
CA ARG A 77 9.37 11.71 16.63
C ARG A 77 8.20 12.35 15.87
N GLY A 78 7.41 11.55 15.14
CA GLY A 78 6.16 11.98 14.52
C GLY A 78 6.17 12.12 12.99
N LEU A 79 7.25 11.73 12.30
CA LEU A 79 7.26 11.68 10.82
C LEU A 79 6.21 10.70 10.28
N SER A 80 5.91 9.66 11.04
CA SER A 80 4.83 8.71 10.75
C SER A 80 3.48 9.40 10.49
N VAL A 81 3.20 10.55 11.13
CA VAL A 81 1.96 11.32 10.92
C VAL A 81 1.85 11.86 9.49
N LEU A 82 2.97 12.27 8.89
CA LEU A 82 3.04 12.79 7.53
C LEU A 82 2.99 11.66 6.49
N ALA A 83 3.61 10.51 6.80
CA ALA A 83 3.63 9.35 5.92
C ALA A 83 2.31 8.54 5.94
N PHE A 84 1.56 8.60 7.04
CA PHE A 84 0.32 7.84 7.23
C PHE A 84 -0.76 8.09 6.15
N PRO A 85 -1.16 9.34 5.82
CA PRO A 85 -2.17 9.57 4.77
C PRO A 85 -1.72 9.05 3.40
N LEU A 86 -0.42 9.06 3.09
CA LEU A 86 0.13 8.49 1.86
C LEU A 86 -0.04 6.96 1.83
N SER A 87 0.25 6.29 2.95
CA SER A 87 0.07 4.86 3.09
C SER A 87 -1.40 4.44 3.04
N VAL A 88 -2.30 5.19 3.69
CA VAL A 88 -3.75 4.95 3.61
C VAL A 88 -4.26 5.14 2.18
N GLY A 89 -3.79 6.19 1.49
CA GLY A 89 -4.10 6.38 0.08
C GLY A 89 -3.64 5.20 -0.78
N GLY A 90 -2.41 4.74 -0.57
CA GLY A 90 -1.84 3.61 -1.29
C GLY A 90 -2.61 2.31 -1.05
N LEU A 91 -2.97 2.05 0.22
CA LEU A 91 -3.80 0.92 0.61
C LEU A 91 -5.17 0.97 -0.06
N THR A 92 -5.81 2.13 -0.09
CA THR A 92 -7.14 2.30 -0.70
C THR A 92 -7.10 2.01 -2.20
N VAL A 93 -6.10 2.56 -2.93
CA VAL A 93 -5.90 2.27 -4.35
C VAL A 93 -5.57 0.79 -4.57
N ALA A 94 -4.75 0.18 -3.71
CA ALA A 94 -4.39 -1.23 -3.81
C ALA A 94 -5.57 -2.18 -3.57
N LEU A 95 -6.40 -1.90 -2.57
CA LEU A 95 -7.63 -2.66 -2.31
C LEU A 95 -8.62 -2.54 -3.46
N PHE A 96 -8.83 -1.33 -4.00
CA PHE A 96 -9.68 -1.14 -5.17
C PHE A 96 -9.16 -1.92 -6.39
N HIS A 97 -7.84 -1.90 -6.60
CA HIS A 97 -7.20 -2.61 -7.71
C HIS A 97 -7.33 -4.14 -7.55
N ALA A 98 -7.06 -4.66 -6.36
CA ALA A 98 -7.23 -6.08 -6.04
C ALA A 98 -8.69 -6.52 -6.14
N TRP A 99 -9.64 -5.64 -5.78
CA TRP A 99 -11.07 -5.90 -5.93
C TRP A 99 -11.50 -5.99 -7.40
N LYS A 100 -10.96 -5.12 -8.27
CA LYS A 100 -11.23 -5.20 -9.72
C LYS A 100 -10.65 -6.45 -10.37
N ASP A 101 -9.46 -6.87 -9.95
CA ASP A 101 -8.86 -8.15 -10.35
C ASP A 101 -9.70 -9.33 -9.84
N TRP A 102 -10.16 -9.27 -8.58
CA TRP A 102 -11.04 -10.29 -8.00
C TRP A 102 -12.35 -10.44 -8.76
N GLN A 103 -13.00 -9.34 -9.12
CA GLN A 103 -14.23 -9.33 -9.91
C GLN A 103 -14.04 -9.73 -11.37
N GLN A 104 -12.80 -9.96 -11.82
CA GLN A 104 -12.48 -10.21 -13.22
C GLN A 104 -12.98 -9.08 -14.13
N ALA A 105 -13.07 -7.84 -13.60
CA ALA A 105 -13.28 -6.65 -14.42
C ALA A 105 -12.00 -6.31 -15.20
N MET A 106 -10.86 -6.72 -14.65
CA MET A 106 -9.54 -6.67 -15.25
C MET A 106 -8.76 -7.91 -14.83
N VAL A 107 -7.80 -8.34 -15.64
CA VAL A 107 -6.85 -9.40 -15.28
C VAL A 107 -5.47 -8.78 -15.20
N CYS A 108 -4.79 -8.99 -14.07
CA CYS A 108 -3.43 -8.50 -13.85
C CYS A 108 -2.37 -9.61 -13.91
N PRO A 109 -1.12 -9.26 -14.25
CA PRO A 109 0.00 -10.20 -14.21
C PRO A 109 0.27 -10.72 -12.80
N LEU A 110 0.95 -11.86 -12.76
CA LEU A 110 1.47 -12.44 -11.52
C LEU A 110 2.49 -11.49 -10.88
N GLY A 111 2.48 -11.45 -9.56
CA GLY A 111 3.43 -10.65 -8.78
C GLY A 111 4.82 -11.30 -8.69
N VAL A 112 5.66 -10.73 -7.83
CA VAL A 112 7.01 -11.25 -7.59
C VAL A 112 6.93 -12.69 -7.06
N PHE A 113 7.77 -13.58 -7.59
CA PHE A 113 7.80 -15.02 -7.24
C PHE A 113 6.49 -15.79 -7.47
N GLY A 114 5.54 -15.25 -8.26
CA GLY A 114 4.25 -15.92 -8.50
C GLY A 114 3.33 -16.00 -7.27
N LEU A 115 3.65 -15.29 -6.18
CA LEU A 115 2.87 -15.28 -4.94
C LEU A 115 1.63 -14.38 -5.09
N GLY A 116 0.64 -14.84 -5.85
CA GLY A 116 -0.57 -14.08 -6.15
C GLY A 116 -0.37 -13.03 -7.25
N THR A 117 -1.37 -12.15 -7.44
CA THR A 117 -1.30 -11.10 -8.46
C THR A 117 -0.57 -9.87 -7.94
N ALA A 118 0.04 -9.10 -8.84
CA ALA A 118 0.73 -7.85 -8.48
C ALA A 118 -0.12 -6.90 -7.59
N PRO A 119 -1.42 -6.65 -7.86
CA PRO A 119 -2.24 -5.81 -6.98
C PRO A 119 -2.49 -6.41 -5.59
N GLN A 120 -2.56 -7.74 -5.46
CA GLN A 120 -2.73 -8.39 -4.15
C GLN A 120 -1.48 -8.22 -3.28
N GLN A 121 -0.29 -8.40 -3.85
CA GLN A 121 0.97 -8.18 -3.14
C GLN A 121 1.09 -6.73 -2.66
N SER A 122 0.77 -5.77 -3.52
CA SER A 122 0.77 -4.35 -3.18
C SER A 122 -0.21 -4.02 -2.05
N ALA A 123 -1.41 -4.62 -2.05
CA ALA A 123 -2.38 -4.43 -0.98
C ALA A 123 -1.86 -4.93 0.38
N VAL A 124 -1.20 -6.09 0.41
CA VAL A 124 -0.57 -6.62 1.63
C VAL A 124 0.53 -5.68 2.12
N VAL A 125 1.40 -5.22 1.23
CA VAL A 125 2.50 -4.32 1.58
C VAL A 125 1.99 -3.00 2.15
N PHE A 126 0.98 -2.38 1.51
CA PHE A 126 0.38 -1.15 2.04
C PHE A 126 -0.42 -1.36 3.33
N ALA A 127 -0.99 -2.55 3.56
CA ALA A 127 -1.66 -2.88 4.81
C ALA A 127 -0.64 -2.95 5.96
N VAL A 128 0.47 -3.66 5.74
CA VAL A 128 1.59 -3.72 6.68
C VAL A 128 2.18 -2.34 6.93
N GLN A 129 2.41 -1.55 5.87
CA GLN A 129 2.92 -0.19 5.97
C GLN A 129 2.01 0.71 6.82
N THR A 130 0.70 0.66 6.55
CA THR A 130 -0.30 1.48 7.26
C THR A 130 -0.38 1.08 8.72
N LEU A 131 -0.32 -0.22 9.01
CA LEU A 131 -0.33 -0.73 10.38
C LEU A 131 0.92 -0.29 11.16
N LEU A 132 2.11 -0.40 10.57
CA LEU A 132 3.35 0.01 11.22
C LEU A 132 3.38 1.51 11.50
N LEU A 133 2.96 2.34 10.55
CA LEU A 133 2.85 3.79 10.74
C LEU A 133 1.81 4.14 11.80
N LEU A 134 0.68 3.44 11.81
CA LEU A 134 -0.34 3.61 12.85
C LEU A 134 0.24 3.26 14.23
N VAL A 135 0.88 2.10 14.38
CA VAL A 135 1.54 1.68 15.62
C VAL A 135 2.56 2.72 16.08
N SER A 136 3.35 3.30 15.17
CA SER A 136 4.28 4.38 15.47
C SER A 136 3.57 5.62 16.05
N ILE A 137 2.48 6.06 15.40
CA ILE A 137 1.67 7.19 15.87
C ILE A 137 1.06 6.92 17.25
N LEU A 138 0.50 5.72 17.45
CA LEU A 138 -0.15 5.32 18.69
C LEU A 138 0.84 5.19 19.85
N SER A 139 2.05 4.70 19.60
CA SER A 139 3.08 4.49 20.62
C SER A 139 3.91 5.74 20.94
N GLY A 140 4.00 6.69 19.99
CA GLY A 140 4.76 7.94 20.12
C GLY A 140 4.01 9.08 20.81
N ALA A 141 2.67 9.03 20.90
CA ALA A 141 1.87 10.05 21.57
C ALA A 141 1.61 9.72 23.05
N GLY A 142 1.61 10.73 23.91
CA GLY A 142 1.21 10.58 25.30
C GLY A 142 -0.31 10.45 25.46
N ARG A 143 -0.76 9.75 26.51
CA ARG A 143 -2.17 9.36 26.72
C ARG A 143 -3.15 10.56 26.71
N GLN A 144 -2.75 11.70 27.28
CA GLN A 144 -3.60 12.91 27.36
C GLN A 144 -3.81 13.55 25.97
N VAL A 145 -2.77 13.58 25.14
CA VAL A 145 -2.85 14.06 23.76
C VAL A 145 -3.75 13.14 22.94
N TRP A 146 -3.67 11.83 23.19
CA TRP A 146 -4.47 10.85 22.49
C TRP A 146 -5.98 10.98 22.80
N LEU A 147 -6.32 11.15 24.08
CA LEU A 147 -7.70 11.35 24.56
C LEU A 147 -8.37 12.61 24.02
N THR A 148 -7.60 13.68 23.77
CA THR A 148 -8.16 14.98 23.37
C THR A 148 -8.08 15.23 21.86
N ARG A 149 -7.01 14.79 21.19
CA ARG A 149 -6.73 15.14 19.79
C ARG A 149 -6.26 13.98 18.91
N GLY A 150 -5.79 12.86 19.50
CA GLY A 150 -5.19 11.76 18.75
C GLY A 150 -6.18 11.07 17.79
N VAL A 151 -7.31 10.59 18.32
CA VAL A 151 -8.35 9.92 17.51
C VAL A 151 -8.87 10.80 16.36
N PRO A 152 -9.35 12.04 16.60
CA PRO A 152 -9.84 12.87 15.51
C PRO A 152 -8.74 13.19 14.48
N ALA A 153 -7.48 13.37 14.90
CA ALA A 153 -6.37 13.60 13.98
C ALA A 153 -6.08 12.37 13.10
N VAL A 154 -6.04 11.16 13.66
CA VAL A 154 -5.81 9.93 12.88
C VAL A 154 -6.95 9.70 11.89
N LEU A 155 -8.20 9.92 12.31
CA LEU A 155 -9.36 9.83 11.42
C LEU A 155 -9.28 10.86 10.30
N MET A 156 -8.94 12.12 10.60
CA MET A 156 -8.77 13.16 9.60
C MET A 156 -7.68 12.79 8.58
N LEU A 157 -6.54 12.27 9.03
CA LEU A 157 -5.45 11.83 8.14
C LEU A 157 -5.88 10.64 7.27
N ALA A 158 -6.64 9.70 7.82
CA ALA A 158 -7.19 8.59 7.06
C ALA A 158 -8.19 9.08 6.00
N ILE A 159 -9.04 10.05 6.33
CA ILE A 159 -9.98 10.69 5.38
C ILE A 159 -9.20 11.40 4.27
N ILE A 160 -8.16 12.18 4.60
CA ILE A 160 -7.32 12.84 3.60
C ILE A 160 -6.70 11.81 2.65
N GLY A 161 -6.14 10.72 3.18
CA GLY A 161 -5.60 9.62 2.37
C GLY A 161 -6.66 8.98 1.46
N GLY A 162 -7.88 8.74 1.98
CA GLY A 162 -9.00 8.21 1.22
C GLY A 162 -9.50 9.14 0.12
N VAL A 163 -9.62 10.44 0.39
CA VAL A 163 -10.01 11.46 -0.61
C VAL A 163 -8.95 11.55 -1.72
N MET A 164 -7.68 11.53 -1.36
CA MET A 164 -6.58 11.51 -2.32
C MET A 164 -6.65 10.27 -3.22
N ALA A 165 -6.86 9.08 -2.65
CA ALA A 165 -7.02 7.83 -3.39
C ALA A 165 -8.24 7.86 -4.32
N TYR A 166 -9.38 8.39 -3.84
CA TYR A 166 -10.58 8.55 -4.64
C TYR A 166 -10.32 9.45 -5.85
N GLY A 167 -9.60 10.57 -5.66
CA GLY A 167 -9.16 11.43 -6.74
C GLY A 167 -8.37 10.67 -7.80
N MET A 168 -7.34 9.91 -7.40
CA MET A 168 -6.52 9.09 -8.31
C MET A 168 -7.33 8.04 -9.08
N ILE A 169 -8.25 7.35 -8.40
CA ILE A 169 -9.11 6.34 -9.03
C ILE A 169 -10.02 6.96 -10.10
N ARG A 170 -10.56 8.15 -9.81
CA ARG A 170 -11.55 8.81 -10.68
C ARG A 170 -10.91 9.54 -11.86
N THR A 171 -9.69 10.05 -11.70
CA THR A 171 -8.96 10.78 -12.76
C THR A 171 -8.03 9.90 -13.59
N GLY A 172 -7.83 8.65 -13.17
CA GLY A 172 -7.01 7.69 -13.92
C GLY A 172 -7.55 7.45 -15.34
N PRO A 173 -6.68 7.40 -16.36
CA PRO A 173 -7.11 7.09 -17.72
C PRO A 173 -7.73 5.69 -17.76
N PRO A 174 -8.75 5.47 -18.60
CA PRO A 174 -9.37 4.17 -18.74
C PRO A 174 -8.32 3.15 -19.22
N PRO A 175 -8.34 1.91 -18.69
CA PRO A 175 -7.44 0.88 -19.14
C PRO A 175 -7.72 0.58 -20.62
N GLN A 176 -6.66 0.45 -21.42
CA GLN A 176 -6.76 0.23 -22.86
C GLN A 176 -6.81 -1.27 -23.20
N GLY A 177 -7.36 -1.58 -24.37
CA GLY A 177 -7.48 -2.94 -24.88
C GLY A 177 -8.71 -3.69 -24.34
N GLY A 178 -8.75 -4.99 -24.58
CA GLY A 178 -9.77 -5.87 -24.02
C GLY A 178 -9.89 -7.20 -24.75
N ALA A 179 -9.90 -8.26 -23.97
CA ALA A 179 -10.06 -9.63 -24.43
C ALA A 179 -11.06 -10.37 -23.53
N THR A 180 -11.37 -11.62 -23.88
CA THR A 180 -12.22 -12.45 -23.03
C THR A 180 -11.49 -12.79 -21.73
N ALA A 181 -12.22 -12.97 -20.63
CA ALA A 181 -11.59 -13.34 -19.35
C ALA A 181 -10.76 -14.63 -19.47
N LYS A 182 -11.24 -15.63 -20.22
CA LYS A 182 -10.53 -16.90 -20.44
C LYS A 182 -9.18 -16.68 -21.13
N GLU A 183 -9.17 -15.93 -22.22
CA GLU A 183 -7.95 -15.60 -22.97
C GLU A 183 -6.94 -14.83 -22.10
N LEU A 184 -7.42 -13.88 -21.29
CA LEU A 184 -6.56 -13.10 -20.41
C LEU A 184 -5.99 -13.94 -19.26
N LEU A 185 -6.76 -14.86 -18.71
CA LEU A 185 -6.30 -15.79 -17.67
C LEU A 185 -5.25 -16.75 -18.25
N GLU A 186 -5.48 -17.30 -19.44
CA GLU A 186 -4.50 -18.14 -20.13
C GLU A 186 -3.20 -17.38 -20.43
N LYS A 187 -3.30 -16.12 -20.88
CA LYS A 187 -2.14 -15.23 -21.08
C LYS A 187 -1.40 -14.93 -19.77
N ARG A 188 -2.12 -14.78 -18.66
CA ARG A 188 -1.51 -14.57 -17.34
C ARG A 188 -0.77 -15.83 -16.90
N ASP A 189 -1.40 -16.99 -17.02
CA ASP A 189 -0.87 -18.27 -16.56
C ASP A 189 0.32 -18.74 -17.42
N SER A 190 0.40 -18.29 -18.68
CA SER A 190 1.55 -18.46 -19.58
C SER A 190 2.61 -17.34 -19.51
N TYR A 191 2.51 -16.42 -18.55
CA TYR A 191 3.42 -15.27 -18.38
C TYR A 191 3.51 -14.32 -19.60
N GLN A 192 2.52 -14.35 -20.50
CA GLN A 192 2.44 -13.48 -21.68
C GLN A 192 1.74 -12.14 -21.40
N LEU A 193 1.06 -12.02 -20.26
CA LEU A 193 0.34 -10.81 -19.89
C LEU A 193 1.31 -9.76 -19.30
N GLN A 194 1.64 -8.71 -20.07
CA GLN A 194 2.59 -7.67 -19.63
C GLN A 194 1.95 -6.51 -18.87
N VAL A 195 0.64 -6.30 -19.02
CA VAL A 195 -0.11 -5.18 -18.44
C VAL A 195 -1.50 -5.63 -17.97
N CYS A 196 -2.00 -5.03 -16.89
CA CYS A 196 -3.38 -5.27 -16.48
C CYS A 196 -4.35 -4.84 -17.58
N THR A 197 -5.15 -5.78 -18.07
CA THR A 197 -6.04 -5.58 -19.23
C THR A 197 -7.50 -5.74 -18.80
N PRO A 198 -8.41 -4.86 -19.25
CA PRO A 198 -9.82 -4.95 -18.88
C PRO A 198 -10.51 -6.09 -19.64
N VAL A 199 -11.51 -6.70 -19.01
CA VAL A 199 -12.34 -7.73 -19.67
C VAL A 199 -13.44 -7.06 -20.51
N LYS A 200 -13.63 -7.50 -21.76
CA LYS A 200 -14.70 -6.97 -22.62
C LYS A 200 -16.09 -7.26 -22.03
N PRO A 201 -16.97 -6.25 -21.87
CA PRO A 201 -18.35 -6.47 -21.41
C PRO A 201 -19.13 -7.34 -22.42
N GLY A 202 -19.91 -8.30 -21.93
CA GLY A 202 -20.81 -9.12 -22.76
C GLY A 202 -20.36 -10.56 -23.02
N VAL A 203 -19.14 -10.93 -22.60
CA VAL A 203 -18.71 -12.34 -22.57
C VAL A 203 -18.85 -12.84 -21.14
N GLN A 204 -19.80 -13.74 -20.89
CA GLN A 204 -20.06 -14.29 -19.56
C GLN A 204 -18.76 -14.81 -18.95
N THR A 205 -18.33 -14.18 -17.85
CA THR A 205 -17.26 -14.70 -17.00
C THR A 205 -17.78 -15.99 -16.36
N PRO A 206 -17.14 -17.15 -16.58
CA PRO A 206 -17.49 -18.33 -15.81
C PRO A 206 -17.25 -18.01 -14.32
N PRO A 207 -18.14 -18.46 -13.42
CA PRO A 207 -17.91 -18.27 -11.99
C PRO A 207 -16.57 -18.88 -11.61
N ARG A 208 -15.76 -18.12 -10.85
CA ARG A 208 -14.46 -18.56 -10.34
C ARG A 208 -14.64 -19.96 -9.70
N PRO A 209 -13.91 -21.00 -10.14
CA PRO A 209 -13.96 -22.28 -9.46
C PRO A 209 -13.54 -22.04 -8.00
N LYS A 210 -14.42 -22.41 -7.08
CA LYS A 210 -14.09 -22.49 -5.66
C LYS A 210 -12.91 -23.45 -5.57
N THR A 211 -11.86 -23.08 -4.82
CA THR A 211 -10.63 -23.85 -4.58
C THR A 211 -9.67 -24.05 -5.75
N LEU A 212 -8.58 -23.29 -5.75
CA LEU A 212 -7.28 -23.79 -6.22
C LEU A 212 -6.84 -24.81 -5.15
N SER A 213 -7.14 -26.09 -5.34
CA SER A 213 -6.49 -27.13 -4.55
C SER A 213 -4.99 -27.05 -4.82
N PRO A 214 -4.12 -27.07 -3.80
CA PRO A 214 -2.69 -27.17 -4.01
C PRO A 214 -2.43 -28.47 -4.79
N GLY A 215 -1.84 -28.32 -5.98
CA GLY A 215 -1.53 -29.45 -6.84
C GLY A 215 -0.65 -30.44 -6.09
N THR A 216 -1.17 -31.64 -5.89
CA THR A 216 -0.36 -32.84 -5.73
C THR A 216 0.51 -32.97 -6.96
N SER A 217 1.80 -32.74 -6.77
CA SER A 217 2.88 -33.25 -7.62
C SER A 217 2.69 -34.77 -7.77
N GLN A 218 2.35 -35.22 -8.98
CA GLN A 218 2.54 -36.62 -9.36
C GLN A 218 3.91 -36.74 -10.03
N GLU A 219 4.74 -37.58 -9.42
CA GLU A 219 5.91 -38.24 -10.02
C GLU A 219 5.51 -39.15 -11.18
#